data_AF-A0A094KFQ1-F1
#
_entry.id   AF-A0A094KFQ1-F1
#
_cell.length_a   1.000
_cell.length_b   1.000
_cell.length_c   1.000
_cell.angle_alpha   90.00
_cell.angle_beta   90.00
_cell.angle_gamma   90.00
#
_symmetry.space_group_name_H-M   'P 1'
#
loop_
_entity.id
_entity.type
_entity.pdbx_description
1 polymer ?
#
loop_
_entity_poly.entity_id
_entity_poly.type
_entity_poly.pdbx_seq_one_letter_code
_entity_poly.pdbx_strand_id
1 'polypeptide(L)'
;MGINKVQLGTIWQAIKEEIRTAEDRITVVCRDEAELRRVKEAAQKITATGVRVLRDRLYPAKVDNANRTAILDHDGKILPGAADALGKENVQIAKLSWLSRKDTGKAYGSMMVYVTKGSEAVRLLQDQYFHVAGESAYTRIFEPRYGPQQCYRCQELGHKAYSYVRQHHQNDPTAKTEHVLAADIDSAVRV
;
A
#
# COMPACT_ATOMS: atom_id res chain seq x y z
N MET A 1 25.38 -18.98 -6.10
CA MET A 1 26.06 -18.57 -4.84
C MET A 1 25.11 -18.80 -3.69
N GLY A 2 25.54 -19.62 -2.73
CA GLY A 2 24.67 -20.31 -1.76
C GLY A 2 24.00 -19.42 -0.73
N ILE A 3 22.74 -19.74 -0.46
CA ILE A 3 21.91 -19.20 0.62
C ILE A 3 22.54 -19.64 1.95
N ASN A 4 23.00 -18.71 2.79
CA ASN A 4 23.48 -19.06 4.12
C ASN A 4 22.30 -19.06 5.11
N LYS A 5 21.90 -20.24 5.59
CA LYS A 5 20.84 -20.44 6.62
C LYS A 5 21.06 -19.59 7.88
N VAL A 6 22.31 -19.23 8.17
CA VAL A 6 22.68 -18.42 9.35
C VAL A 6 22.11 -17.01 9.28
N GLN A 7 22.14 -16.34 8.11
CA GLN A 7 21.61 -14.97 7.97
C GLN A 7 20.09 -14.90 8.09
N LEU A 8 19.38 -15.90 7.55
CA LEU A 8 17.91 -15.99 7.68
C LEU A 8 17.47 -16.24 9.13
N GLY A 9 18.25 -17.02 9.90
CA GLY A 9 17.99 -17.26 11.32
C GLY A 9 18.10 -16.00 12.17
N THR A 10 19.07 -15.13 11.89
CA THR A 10 19.25 -13.86 12.62
C THR A 10 18.14 -12.86 12.31
N ILE A 11 17.76 -12.72 11.03
CA ILE A 11 16.65 -11.84 10.60
C ILE A 11 15.34 -12.31 11.25
N TRP A 12 15.11 -13.62 11.30
CA TRP A 12 13.93 -14.22 11.93
C TRP A 12 13.83 -13.91 13.43
N GLN A 13 14.93 -14.00 14.18
CA GLN A 13 14.93 -13.66 15.60
C GLN A 13 14.66 -12.17 15.84
N ALA A 14 15.26 -11.30 15.03
CA ALA A 14 15.06 -9.85 15.15
C ALA A 14 13.59 -9.46 14.96
N ILE A 15 12.94 -9.96 13.90
CA ILE A 15 11.52 -9.69 13.63
C ILE A 15 10.64 -10.23 14.78
N LYS A 16 10.98 -11.39 15.36
CA LYS A 16 10.24 -11.97 16.47
C LYS A 16 10.30 -11.15 17.75
N GLU A 17 11.47 -10.64 18.12
CA GLU A 17 11.60 -9.79 19.32
C GLU A 17 10.88 -8.46 19.13
N GLU A 18 10.91 -7.91 17.91
CA GLU A 18 10.20 -6.68 17.59
C GLU A 18 8.67 -6.88 17.62
N ILE A 19 8.17 -8.03 17.15
CA ILE A 19 6.76 -8.44 17.28
C ILE A 19 6.30 -8.52 18.74
N ARG A 20 7.17 -8.96 19.65
CA ARG A 20 6.82 -9.02 21.08
C ARG A 20 6.76 -7.66 21.74
N THR A 21 7.50 -6.69 21.21
CA THR A 21 7.69 -5.38 21.83
C THR A 21 6.74 -4.32 21.26
N ALA A 22 6.32 -4.46 20.00
CA ALA A 22 5.46 -3.48 19.34
C ALA A 22 3.96 -3.77 19.56
N GLU A 23 3.18 -2.76 19.96
CA GLU A 23 1.74 -2.92 20.22
C GLU A 23 0.88 -2.94 18.93
N ASP A 24 1.28 -2.24 17.87
CA ASP A 24 0.38 -1.97 16.72
C ASP A 24 1.00 -2.25 15.34
N ARG A 25 2.20 -1.71 15.03
CA ARG A 25 2.76 -1.75 13.66
C ARG A 25 4.29 -1.80 13.65
N ILE A 26 4.85 -2.74 12.89
CA ILE A 26 6.30 -2.87 12.69
C ILE A 26 6.64 -2.47 11.27
N THR A 27 7.59 -1.55 11.11
CA THR A 27 8.15 -1.18 9.81
C THR A 27 9.56 -1.72 9.71
N VAL A 28 9.80 -2.67 8.81
CA VAL A 28 11.13 -3.21 8.55
C VAL A 28 11.72 -2.52 7.33
N VAL A 29 12.82 -1.79 7.54
CA VAL A 29 13.57 -1.11 6.47
C VAL A 29 14.66 -2.03 5.94
N CYS A 30 14.62 -2.30 4.63
CA CYS A 30 15.61 -3.10 3.92
C CYS A 30 16.53 -2.20 3.08
N ARG A 31 17.81 -2.59 2.92
CA ARG A 31 18.80 -1.83 2.15
C ARG A 31 18.67 -2.02 0.65
N ASP A 32 18.22 -3.20 0.21
CA ASP A 32 18.09 -3.56 -1.19
C ASP A 32 16.89 -4.51 -1.44
N GLU A 33 16.50 -4.69 -2.72
CA GLU A 33 15.38 -5.53 -3.10
C GLU A 33 15.61 -7.03 -2.77
N ALA A 34 16.87 -7.50 -2.71
CA ALA A 34 17.18 -8.87 -2.37
C ALA A 34 17.02 -9.14 -0.86
N GLU A 35 17.40 -8.18 -0.02
CA GLU A 35 17.12 -8.16 1.42
C GLU A 35 15.62 -8.06 1.68
N LEU A 36 14.91 -7.19 0.96
CA LEU A 36 13.45 -7.09 1.01
C LEU A 36 12.78 -8.44 0.73
N ARG A 37 13.20 -9.14 -0.33
CA ARG A 37 12.65 -10.48 -0.64
C ARG A 37 12.91 -11.49 0.48
N ARG A 38 14.12 -11.50 1.05
CA ARG A 38 14.47 -12.40 2.16
C ARG A 38 13.64 -12.10 3.41
N VAL A 39 13.44 -10.82 3.74
CA VAL A 39 12.64 -10.39 4.89
C VAL A 39 11.17 -10.71 4.67
N LYS A 40 10.62 -10.53 3.46
CA LYS A 40 9.25 -10.97 3.11
C LYS A 40 9.07 -12.48 3.26
N GLU A 41 9.98 -13.28 2.72
CA GLU A 41 9.94 -14.74 2.87
C GLU A 41 10.01 -15.17 4.34
N ALA A 42 10.86 -14.50 5.13
CA ALA A 42 10.99 -14.78 6.56
C ALA A 42 9.71 -14.39 7.32
N ALA A 43 9.14 -13.21 7.03
CA ALA A 43 7.93 -12.72 7.68
C ALA A 43 6.68 -13.54 7.32
N GLN A 44 6.54 -13.98 6.07
CA GLN A 44 5.42 -14.86 5.66
C GLN A 44 5.46 -16.21 6.38
N LYS A 45 6.66 -16.70 6.73
CA LYS A 45 6.83 -17.91 7.53
C LYS A 45 6.51 -17.70 9.02
N ILE A 46 6.30 -16.46 9.47
CA ILE A 46 5.84 -16.18 10.83
C ILE A 46 4.34 -16.46 10.89
N THR A 47 4.01 -17.73 11.08
CA THR A 47 2.64 -18.21 11.34
C THR A 47 2.28 -18.00 12.82
N ALA A 48 2.51 -16.80 13.34
CA ALA A 48 2.10 -16.45 14.70
C ALA A 48 0.63 -16.01 14.68
N THR A 49 -0.19 -16.58 15.57
CA THR A 49 -1.60 -16.18 15.76
C THR A 49 -1.67 -14.67 15.99
N GLY A 50 -2.47 -13.98 15.17
CA GLY A 50 -2.63 -12.52 15.22
C GLY A 50 -1.66 -11.73 14.32
N VAL A 51 -0.56 -12.30 13.83
CA VAL A 51 0.36 -11.55 12.96
C VAL A 51 -0.08 -11.64 11.51
N ARG A 52 -0.28 -10.49 10.85
CA ARG A 52 -0.55 -10.42 9.41
C ARG A 52 0.55 -9.63 8.72
N VAL A 53 1.22 -10.27 7.76
CA VAL A 53 2.10 -9.57 6.82
C VAL A 53 1.21 -8.73 5.91
N LEU A 54 1.40 -7.41 5.93
CA LEU A 54 0.67 -6.51 5.05
C LEU A 54 1.13 -6.70 3.60
N ARG A 55 0.23 -6.44 2.65
CA ARG A 55 0.55 -6.50 1.22
C ARG A 55 1.65 -5.49 0.90
N ASP A 56 2.33 -5.74 -0.21
CA ASP A 56 3.34 -4.83 -0.76
C ASP A 56 2.84 -3.39 -0.74
N ARG A 57 3.68 -2.51 -0.16
CA ARG A 57 3.41 -1.09 -0.12
C ARG A 57 3.32 -0.58 -1.55
N LEU A 58 2.15 -0.06 -1.90
CA LEU A 58 1.92 0.58 -3.17
C LEU A 58 2.17 2.08 -3.03
N TYR A 59 2.91 2.66 -3.96
CA TYR A 59 3.19 4.09 -4.00
C TYR A 59 2.23 4.76 -4.97
N PRO A 60 1.33 5.64 -4.48
CA PRO A 60 0.37 6.32 -5.32
C PRO A 60 1.01 7.54 -6.00
N ALA A 61 0.79 7.68 -7.30
CA ALA A 61 1.01 8.92 -8.03
C ALA A 61 -0.34 9.37 -8.63
N LYS A 62 -0.62 10.67 -8.54
CA LYS A 62 -1.79 11.26 -9.18
C LYS A 62 -1.43 11.61 -10.61
N VAL A 63 -2.30 11.27 -11.56
CA VAL A 63 -2.17 11.66 -12.96
C VAL A 63 -3.36 12.51 -13.35
N ASP A 64 -3.11 13.74 -13.77
CA ASP A 64 -4.10 14.70 -14.23
C ASP A 64 -4.09 14.82 -15.76
N ASN A 65 -5.24 15.16 -16.34
CA ASN A 65 -5.43 15.28 -17.79
C ASN A 65 -5.26 13.93 -18.55
N ALA A 66 -5.63 12.82 -17.93
CA ALA A 66 -5.66 11.52 -18.58
C ALA A 66 -6.87 11.40 -19.51
N ASN A 67 -6.66 10.90 -20.73
CA ASN A 67 -7.72 10.61 -21.68
C ASN A 67 -8.67 9.53 -21.11
N ARG A 68 -9.95 9.87 -21.00
CA ARG A 68 -10.96 9.02 -20.38
C ARG A 68 -11.18 7.72 -21.15
N THR A 69 -11.25 7.76 -22.48
CA THR A 69 -11.61 6.58 -23.30
C THR A 69 -10.48 5.55 -23.35
N ALA A 70 -9.24 5.97 -23.07
CA ALA A 70 -8.10 5.07 -22.92
C ALA A 70 -8.14 4.27 -21.60
N ILE A 71 -8.89 4.76 -20.60
CA ILE A 71 -8.87 4.22 -19.23
C ILE A 71 -10.21 3.59 -18.85
N LEU A 72 -11.32 4.20 -19.26
CA LEU A 72 -12.67 3.81 -18.88
C LEU A 72 -13.50 3.35 -20.08
N ASP A 73 -14.38 2.38 -19.84
CA ASP A 73 -15.44 2.03 -20.77
C ASP A 73 -16.63 3.02 -20.71
N HIS A 74 -17.68 2.74 -21.49
CA HIS A 74 -18.90 3.53 -21.53
C HIS A 74 -19.69 3.50 -20.21
N ASP A 75 -19.58 2.43 -19.42
CA ASP A 75 -20.14 2.32 -18.07
C ASP A 75 -19.31 3.08 -17.02
N GLY A 76 -18.14 3.59 -17.39
CA GLY A 76 -17.19 4.21 -16.48
C GLY A 76 -16.43 3.20 -15.60
N LYS A 77 -16.39 1.92 -15.96
CA LYS A 77 -15.48 0.95 -15.35
C LYS A 77 -14.12 1.04 -16.01
N ILE A 78 -13.07 0.67 -15.27
CA ILE A 78 -11.71 0.67 -15.81
C ILE A 78 -11.60 -0.46 -16.84
N LEU A 79 -11.03 -0.16 -18.00
CA LEU A 79 -10.87 -1.12 -19.09
C LEU A 79 -9.95 -2.29 -18.64
N PRO A 80 -10.31 -3.53 -19.00
CA PRO A 80 -9.43 -4.67 -18.76
C PRO A 80 -8.13 -4.48 -19.54
N GLY A 81 -6.98 -4.65 -18.87
CA GLY A 81 -5.66 -4.45 -19.46
C GLY A 81 -5.20 -2.99 -19.54
N ALA A 82 -5.98 -2.01 -19.06
CA ALA A 82 -5.54 -0.61 -19.02
C ALA A 82 -4.24 -0.43 -18.22
N ALA A 83 -4.12 -1.10 -17.07
CA ALA A 83 -2.91 -1.06 -16.26
C ALA A 83 -1.68 -1.61 -17.02
N ASP A 84 -1.85 -2.70 -17.77
CA ASP A 84 -0.77 -3.31 -18.55
C ASP A 84 -0.38 -2.45 -19.75
N ALA A 85 -1.36 -1.85 -20.44
CA ALA A 85 -1.13 -0.97 -21.58
C ALA A 85 -0.33 0.28 -21.16
N LEU A 86 -0.80 0.97 -20.13
CA LEU A 86 -0.08 2.11 -19.57
C LEU A 86 1.29 1.72 -19.01
N GLY A 87 1.41 0.50 -18.46
CA GLY A 87 2.66 -0.01 -17.92
C GLY A 87 3.74 -0.22 -18.98
N LYS A 88 3.35 -0.51 -20.23
CA LYS A 88 4.28 -0.62 -21.37
C LYS A 88 4.85 0.73 -21.79
N GLU A 89 4.07 1.80 -21.67
CA GLU A 89 4.47 3.16 -22.07
C GLU A 89 5.23 3.89 -20.95
N ASN A 90 5.11 3.45 -19.69
CA ASN A 90 5.62 4.17 -18.52
C ASN A 90 6.45 3.28 -17.57
N VAL A 91 5.84 2.85 -16.47
CA VAL A 91 6.40 2.03 -15.37
C VAL A 91 5.41 0.94 -15.03
N GLN A 92 5.85 -0.12 -14.36
CA GLN A 92 4.94 -1.21 -14.02
C GLN A 92 3.83 -0.76 -13.05
N ILE A 93 2.59 -0.75 -13.53
CA ILE A 93 1.41 -0.34 -12.75
C ILE A 93 0.79 -1.56 -12.10
N ALA A 94 0.69 -1.55 -10.77
CA ALA A 94 0.05 -2.61 -10.01
C ALA A 94 -1.45 -2.40 -9.83
N LYS A 95 -1.89 -1.14 -9.75
CA LYS A 95 -3.31 -0.79 -9.61
C LYS A 95 -3.59 0.57 -10.22
N LEU A 96 -4.80 0.75 -10.72
CA LEU A 96 -5.31 1.99 -11.25
C LEU A 96 -6.66 2.33 -10.62
N SER A 97 -6.90 3.62 -10.36
CA SER A 97 -8.18 4.14 -9.86
C SER A 97 -8.52 5.45 -10.55
N TRP A 98 -9.75 5.61 -11.04
CA TRP A 98 -10.22 6.89 -11.58
C TRP A 98 -10.75 7.80 -10.46
N LEU A 99 -10.36 9.09 -10.46
CA LEU A 99 -10.72 10.05 -9.40
C LEU A 99 -11.81 11.03 -9.83
N SER A 100 -11.86 11.38 -11.12
CA SER A 100 -12.86 12.33 -11.60
C SER A 100 -14.26 11.73 -11.64
N ARG A 101 -15.27 12.59 -11.62
CA ARG A 101 -16.67 12.19 -11.76
C ARG A 101 -16.92 11.56 -13.14
N LYS A 102 -17.52 10.37 -13.14
CA LYS A 102 -17.72 9.55 -14.34
C LYS A 102 -18.93 9.99 -15.18
N ASP A 103 -19.83 10.78 -14.64
CA ASP A 103 -21.04 11.28 -15.31
C ASP A 103 -20.83 12.59 -16.09
N THR A 104 -19.67 13.25 -15.96
CA THR A 104 -19.50 14.64 -16.41
C THR A 104 -19.31 14.86 -17.92
N GLY A 105 -19.39 13.82 -18.76
CA GLY A 105 -19.18 13.93 -20.23
C GLY A 105 -17.79 14.44 -20.66
N LYS A 106 -16.89 14.77 -19.71
CA LYS A 106 -15.56 15.28 -19.98
C LYS A 106 -14.67 14.19 -20.58
N ALA A 107 -13.96 14.55 -21.65
CA ALA A 107 -13.02 13.67 -22.33
C ALA A 107 -11.75 13.39 -21.49
N TYR A 108 -11.41 14.29 -20.56
CA TYR A 108 -10.23 14.18 -19.72
C TYR A 108 -10.58 14.21 -18.24
N GLY A 109 -9.73 13.57 -17.43
CA GLY A 109 -9.87 13.58 -15.98
C GLY A 109 -8.60 13.20 -15.25
N SER A 110 -8.76 13.02 -13.94
CA SER A 110 -7.70 12.64 -13.03
C SER A 110 -7.85 11.17 -12.65
N MET A 111 -6.72 10.49 -12.55
CA MET A 111 -6.60 9.13 -12.06
C MET A 111 -5.48 9.02 -11.02
N MET A 112 -5.44 7.87 -10.36
CA MET A 112 -4.36 7.46 -9.48
C MET A 112 -3.77 6.17 -10.03
N VAL A 113 -2.45 6.18 -10.17
CA VAL A 113 -1.66 5.00 -10.52
C VAL A 113 -0.87 4.55 -9.29
N TYR A 114 -0.81 3.25 -9.08
CA TYR A 114 -0.08 2.64 -7.99
C TYR A 114 1.06 1.81 -8.56
N VAL A 115 2.27 2.11 -8.13
CA VAL A 115 3.47 1.36 -8.50
C VAL A 115 3.99 0.56 -7.31
N THR A 116 4.68 -0.54 -7.58
CA THR A 116 5.28 -1.40 -6.56
C THR A 116 6.64 -0.91 -6.07
N LYS A 117 7.33 -0.09 -6.88
CA LYS A 117 8.67 0.41 -6.56
C LYS A 117 8.62 1.89 -6.23
N GLY A 118 9.18 2.27 -5.08
CA GLY A 118 9.27 3.67 -4.67
C GLY A 118 10.11 4.52 -5.64
N SER A 119 11.17 3.94 -6.20
CA SER A 119 12.03 4.62 -7.20
C SER A 119 11.27 4.96 -8.48
N GLU A 120 10.38 4.09 -8.95
CA GLU A 120 9.51 4.38 -10.11
C GLU A 120 8.52 5.49 -9.79
N ALA A 121 7.97 5.52 -8.57
CA ALA A 121 7.09 6.60 -8.13
C ALA A 121 7.82 7.95 -8.11
N VAL A 122 9.04 7.99 -7.57
CA VAL A 122 9.87 9.19 -7.55
C VAL A 122 10.17 9.65 -8.97
N ARG A 123 10.54 8.74 -9.88
CA ARG A 123 10.80 9.07 -11.29
C ARG A 123 9.57 9.68 -11.96
N LEU A 124 8.40 9.06 -11.80
CA LEU A 124 7.15 9.61 -12.32
C LEU A 124 6.87 11.04 -11.82
N LEU A 125 7.17 11.32 -10.55
CA LEU A 125 6.94 12.65 -9.95
C LEU A 125 7.99 13.68 -10.38
N GLN A 126 9.22 13.25 -10.67
CA GLN A 126 10.30 14.11 -11.19
C GLN A 126 10.11 14.45 -12.66
N ASP A 127 9.71 13.47 -13.47
CA ASP A 127 9.49 13.64 -14.90
C ASP A 127 8.28 14.56 -15.19
N GLN A 128 7.30 14.60 -14.28
CA GLN A 128 6.09 15.45 -14.37
C GLN A 128 5.15 15.14 -15.55
N TYR A 129 5.44 14.12 -16.36
CA TYR A 129 4.57 13.66 -17.44
C TYR A 129 4.29 12.14 -17.34
N PHE A 130 3.21 11.71 -18.00
CA PHE A 130 2.76 10.33 -18.04
C PHE A 130 2.07 10.06 -19.37
N HIS A 131 2.44 8.98 -20.05
CA HIS A 131 1.88 8.61 -21.34
C HIS A 131 0.55 7.87 -21.18
N VAL A 132 -0.47 8.30 -21.91
CA VAL A 132 -1.80 7.69 -21.96
C VAL A 132 -2.22 7.55 -23.41
N ALA A 133 -2.08 6.35 -23.98
CA ALA A 133 -2.49 6.04 -25.36
C ALA A 133 -1.87 6.99 -26.40
N GLY A 134 -0.58 7.31 -26.23
CA GLY A 134 0.15 8.23 -27.11
C GLY A 134 -0.03 9.73 -26.79
N GLU A 135 -0.88 10.09 -25.84
CA GLU A 135 -1.02 11.46 -25.33
C GLU A 135 -0.21 11.65 -24.04
N SER A 136 0.04 12.90 -23.65
CA SER A 136 0.72 13.25 -22.38
C SER A 136 -0.27 13.77 -21.33
N ALA A 137 -0.12 13.24 -20.12
CA ALA A 137 -0.80 13.63 -18.91
C ALA A 137 0.23 14.11 -17.86
N TYR A 138 -0.22 14.81 -16.82
CA TYR A 138 0.66 15.38 -15.80
C TYR A 138 0.67 14.57 -14.52
N THR A 139 1.84 14.25 -13.99
CA THR A 139 1.97 13.60 -12.68
C THR A 139 2.05 14.62 -11.56
N ARG A 140 1.40 14.30 -10.44
CA ARG A 140 1.50 15.07 -9.19
C ARG A 140 1.56 14.13 -8.00
N ILE A 141 2.08 14.67 -6.90
CA ILE A 141 2.03 14.01 -5.60
C ILE A 141 0.56 13.77 -5.25
N PHE A 142 0.22 12.54 -4.90
CA PHE A 142 -1.08 12.24 -4.34
C PHE A 142 -1.04 12.55 -2.84
N GLU A 143 -1.77 13.58 -2.42
CA GLU A 143 -1.96 13.91 -1.00
C GLU A 143 -3.19 13.17 -0.47
N PRO A 144 -3.02 12.11 0.35
CA PRO A 144 -4.16 11.42 0.93
C PRO A 144 -4.91 12.37 1.85
N ARG A 145 -6.20 12.60 1.57
CA ARG A 145 -7.06 13.33 2.49
C ARG A 145 -7.55 12.39 3.57
N TYR A 146 -6.90 12.43 4.73
CA TYR A 146 -7.38 11.71 5.90
C TYR A 146 -8.59 12.46 6.46
N GLY A 147 -9.78 11.86 6.32
CA GLY A 147 -10.94 12.27 7.11
C GLY A 147 -10.70 11.97 8.60
N PRO A 148 -11.51 12.58 9.49
CA PRO A 148 -11.44 12.25 10.91
C PRO A 148 -11.61 10.73 11.09
N GLN A 149 -10.73 10.12 11.88
CA GLN A 149 -10.77 8.68 12.14
C GLN A 149 -12.03 8.37 12.96
N GLN A 150 -13.10 7.98 12.26
CA GLN A 150 -14.37 7.59 12.85
C GLN A 150 -14.37 6.09 13.10
N CYS A 151 -14.67 5.69 14.33
CA CYS A 151 -14.90 4.30 14.68
C CYS A 151 -16.20 3.84 14.02
N TYR A 152 -16.14 2.92 13.07
CA TYR A 152 -17.36 2.41 12.41
C TYR A 152 -18.33 1.69 13.38
N ARG A 153 -17.85 1.32 14.57
CA ARG A 153 -18.63 0.60 15.58
C ARG A 153 -19.46 1.51 16.48
N CYS A 154 -18.89 2.62 16.96
CA CYS A 154 -19.59 3.58 17.84
C CYS A 154 -19.83 4.95 17.20
N GLN A 155 -19.38 5.17 15.97
CA GLN A 155 -19.48 6.43 15.22
C GLN A 155 -18.72 7.61 15.85
N GLU A 156 -17.94 7.41 16.90
CA GLU A 156 -17.12 8.44 17.54
C GLU A 156 -15.78 8.66 16.82
N LEU A 157 -15.22 9.86 17.01
CA LEU A 157 -13.90 10.23 16.49
C LEU A 157 -12.81 9.92 17.51
N GLY A 158 -11.59 9.60 17.04
CA GLY A 158 -10.40 9.53 17.89
C GLY A 158 -9.94 8.12 18.27
N HIS A 159 -10.64 7.08 17.83
CA HIS A 159 -10.16 5.70 17.93
C HIS A 159 -10.60 4.85 16.73
N LYS A 160 -9.86 3.78 16.46
CA LYS A 160 -10.23 2.80 15.43
C LYS A 160 -11.06 1.69 16.08
N ALA A 161 -11.94 1.07 15.33
CA ALA A 161 -12.84 0.03 15.86
C ALA A 161 -12.12 -1.21 16.41
N TYR A 162 -10.87 -1.47 16.02
CA TYR A 162 -10.07 -2.55 16.64
C TYR A 162 -9.54 -2.15 18.03
N SER A 163 -9.34 -0.85 18.26
CA SER A 163 -8.99 -0.26 19.55
C SER A 163 -10.21 -0.13 20.46
N TYR A 164 -11.40 -0.52 20.00
CA TYR A 164 -12.60 -0.63 20.81
C TYR A 164 -12.44 -1.82 21.77
N VAL A 165 -11.68 -1.59 22.85
CA VAL A 165 -11.52 -2.53 23.94
C VAL A 165 -12.28 -1.99 25.15
N ARG A 166 -13.42 -2.63 25.44
CA ARG A 166 -13.90 -2.94 26.79
C ARG A 166 -14.06 -1.83 27.85
N GLN A 167 -14.16 -0.53 27.54
CA GLN A 167 -14.51 0.42 28.62
C GLN A 167 -15.88 0.13 29.28
N HIS A 168 -16.75 -0.66 28.63
CA HIS A 168 -18.02 -1.13 29.21
C HIS A 168 -18.03 -2.59 29.72
N HIS A 169 -16.91 -3.34 29.63
CA HIS A 169 -16.83 -4.72 30.14
C HIS A 169 -15.55 -4.93 30.96
N GLN A 170 -15.38 -4.14 32.02
CA GLN A 170 -14.32 -4.30 33.01
C GLN A 170 -14.47 -5.58 33.88
N ASN A 171 -15.50 -6.41 33.68
CA ASN A 171 -15.86 -7.51 34.57
C ASN A 171 -15.97 -8.88 33.88
N ASP A 172 -15.03 -9.27 33.01
CA ASP A 172 -14.94 -10.68 32.58
C ASP A 172 -13.48 -11.19 32.53
N PRO A 173 -13.07 -12.03 33.51
CA PRO A 173 -11.69 -12.47 33.70
C PRO A 173 -11.22 -13.58 32.72
N THR A 174 -12.00 -13.97 31.70
CA THR A 174 -11.66 -15.13 30.86
C THR A 174 -11.21 -14.84 29.42
N ALA A 175 -11.29 -13.60 28.93
CA ALA A 175 -10.91 -13.31 27.54
C ALA A 175 -9.39 -13.13 27.38
N LYS A 176 -8.75 -14.15 26.79
CA LYS A 176 -7.35 -14.09 26.32
C LYS A 176 -7.22 -13.03 25.23
N THR A 177 -6.27 -12.11 25.41
CA THR A 177 -5.93 -11.05 24.47
C THR A 177 -5.24 -11.63 23.24
N GLU A 178 -5.90 -11.63 22.08
CA GLU A 178 -5.23 -11.84 20.79
C GLU A 178 -4.79 -10.47 20.24
N HIS A 179 -3.49 -10.18 20.35
CA HIS A 179 -2.87 -9.01 19.73
C HIS A 179 -2.71 -9.26 18.22
N VAL A 180 -3.28 -8.38 17.39
CA VAL A 180 -3.14 -8.44 15.93
C VAL A 180 -2.03 -7.49 15.50
N LEU A 181 -0.81 -8.00 15.31
CA LEU A 181 0.32 -7.22 14.81
C LEU A 181 0.34 -7.17 13.29
N ALA A 182 0.45 -5.96 12.74
CA ALA A 182 0.66 -5.73 11.31
C ALA A 182 2.12 -5.35 11.04
N ALA A 183 2.80 -6.11 10.19
CA ALA A 183 4.17 -5.79 9.77
C ALA A 183 4.17 -5.28 8.31
N ASP A 184 4.74 -4.09 8.11
CA ASP A 184 5.11 -3.56 6.79
C ASP A 184 6.60 -3.73 6.57
N ILE A 185 6.97 -4.21 5.38
CA ILE A 185 8.37 -4.43 5.00
C ILE A 185 8.63 -3.56 3.78
N ASP A 186 9.52 -2.59 3.93
CA ASP A 186 9.79 -1.54 2.93
C ASP A 186 11.29 -1.53 2.55
N SER A 187 11.59 -1.27 1.28
CA SER A 187 12.92 -0.89 0.84
C SER A 187 13.04 0.63 0.99
N ALA A 188 13.78 1.12 1.96
CA ALA A 188 13.90 2.56 2.13
C ALA A 188 14.80 3.15 1.03
N VAL A 189 14.17 3.80 0.06
CA VAL A 189 14.75 5.00 -0.56
C VAL A 189 14.05 6.16 0.11
N ARG A 190 14.77 6.89 0.97
CA ARG A 190 14.25 8.14 1.56
C ARG A 190 13.97 9.11 0.40
N VAL A 191 12.72 9.59 0.33
CA VAL A 191 12.31 10.74 -0.49
C VAL A 191 12.81 12.01 0.17
#